data_AF-A0A2M8CVC4-F1
#
_entry.id   AF-A0A2M8CVC4-F1
#
_cell.length_a   1.000
_cell.length_b   1.000
_cell.length_c   1.000
_cell.angle_alpha   90.00
_cell.angle_beta   90.00
_cell.angle_gamma   90.00
#
_symmetry.space_group_name_H-M   'P 1'
#
loop_
_entity.id
_entity.type
_entity.pdbx_description
1 polymer ?
#
loop_
_entity_poly.entity_id
_entity_poly.type
_entity_poly.pdbx_seq_one_letter_code
_entity_poly.pdbx_strand_id
1 'polypeptide(L)'
;MSILINKADFTGHIFHHLTSHAALAGGQIDGMKMIQLLAGIITETLLLFDEPDEGLEATYDKLALLLECEPYPGPIAVKALPPSYVIDYETEQGRGIAKCLFEDWLDCAYAFHELIVFVIHNLILRMEESGQLRSETFRLFIECTNRCMAYEIAAQELCDIVIDKKIGQDSWSLAESVSGLSAFAGRCLALSQNACELFSMPMLPDKLDQVAYVMTQEAIRLGIPAGTDWRFGLAANDHGVAAPYELINSLDPVCHEFFGVIQLHGLMDQAVACAKAAGRMLAVAAGGEAPEIEPVIAKPLAMAAMTDTYKTVCTQEAILSC
;
A
#
# COMPACT_ATOMS: atom_id res chain seq x y z
N MET A 1 7.05 37.03 12.73
CA MET A 1 5.87 37.43 11.96
C MET A 1 4.83 36.35 12.23
N SER A 2 3.86 36.63 13.11
CA SER A 2 2.87 35.66 13.59
C SER A 2 1.78 35.51 12.54
N ILE A 3 1.92 34.53 11.64
CA ILE A 3 0.91 34.21 10.64
C ILE A 3 0.04 33.12 11.26
N LEU A 4 -1.04 33.50 11.93
CA LEU A 4 -2.18 32.59 12.08
C LEU A 4 -2.61 32.26 10.66
N ILE A 5 -2.37 31.02 10.21
CA ILE A 5 -2.91 30.58 8.94
C ILE A 5 -4.43 30.68 9.04
N ASN A 6 -5.02 31.51 8.17
CA ASN A 6 -6.46 31.54 8.01
C ASN A 6 -6.90 30.17 7.52
N LYS A 7 -7.74 29.46 8.30
CA LYS A 7 -8.22 28.12 7.96
C LYS A 7 -8.86 28.06 6.57
N ALA A 8 -9.45 29.15 6.09
CA ALA A 8 -9.98 29.25 4.73
C ALA A 8 -8.87 29.20 3.67
N ASP A 9 -7.77 29.92 3.87
CA ASP A 9 -6.62 29.92 2.95
C ASP A 9 -5.96 28.53 2.93
N PHE A 10 -5.78 27.91 4.10
CA PHE A 10 -5.27 26.55 4.21
C PHE A 10 -6.16 25.52 3.50
N THR A 11 -7.48 25.63 3.67
CA THR A 11 -8.45 24.80 2.95
C THR A 11 -8.27 24.95 1.44
N GLY A 12 -8.07 26.19 0.95
CA GLY A 12 -7.75 26.45 -0.45
C GLY A 12 -6.49 25.73 -0.93
N HIS A 13 -5.44 25.70 -0.12
CA HIS A 13 -4.22 24.93 -0.41
C HIS A 13 -4.50 23.42 -0.50
N ILE A 14 -5.26 22.85 0.45
CA ILE A 14 -5.65 21.43 0.42
C ILE A 14 -6.37 21.11 -0.90
N PHE A 15 -7.39 21.89 -1.27
CA PHE A 15 -8.12 21.69 -2.51
C PHE A 15 -7.21 21.80 -3.74
N HIS A 16 -6.26 22.74 -3.75
CA HIS A 16 -5.31 22.85 -4.84
C HIS A 16 -4.46 21.58 -5.01
N HIS A 17 -3.85 21.09 -3.92
CA HIS A 17 -3.06 19.86 -3.94
C HIS A 17 -3.88 18.64 -4.39
N LEU A 18 -5.09 18.48 -3.84
CA LEU A 18 -5.98 17.39 -4.20
C LEU A 18 -6.35 17.41 -5.68
N THR A 19 -6.79 18.57 -6.18
CA THR A 19 -7.22 18.71 -7.58
C THR A 19 -6.05 18.61 -8.56
N SER A 20 -4.86 19.10 -8.21
CA SER A 20 -3.68 18.98 -9.08
C SER A 20 -3.24 17.52 -9.25
N HIS A 21 -3.32 16.73 -8.18
CA HIS A 21 -2.96 15.31 -8.22
C HIS A 21 -4.06 14.47 -8.87
N ALA A 22 -5.33 14.80 -8.65
CA ALA A 22 -6.47 14.09 -9.24
C ALA A 22 -6.77 14.48 -10.70
N ALA A 23 -6.07 15.46 -11.28
CA ALA A 23 -6.34 15.93 -12.64
C ALA A 23 -5.90 14.90 -13.71
N LEU A 24 -6.79 14.66 -14.68
CA LEU A 24 -6.56 13.91 -15.90
C LEU A 24 -6.01 14.83 -17.01
N ALA A 25 -5.44 14.21 -18.05
CA ALA A 25 -5.07 14.91 -19.28
C ALA A 25 -6.31 15.59 -19.89
N GLY A 26 -6.38 16.93 -19.82
CA GLY A 26 -7.55 17.71 -20.23
C GLY A 26 -8.26 18.47 -19.09
N GLY A 27 -7.76 18.38 -17.85
CA GLY A 27 -8.26 19.18 -16.71
C GLY A 27 -9.53 18.66 -16.06
N GLN A 28 -10.02 17.48 -16.46
CA GLN A 28 -11.06 16.75 -15.73
C GLN A 28 -10.48 16.14 -14.46
N ILE A 29 -11.29 15.97 -13.42
CA ILE A 29 -10.88 15.38 -12.15
C ILE A 29 -11.30 13.90 -12.13
N ASP A 30 -10.37 13.01 -11.82
CA ASP A 30 -10.66 11.60 -11.54
C ASP A 30 -11.22 11.47 -10.11
N GLY A 31 -12.50 11.11 -10.00
CA GLY A 31 -13.20 10.97 -8.73
C GLY A 31 -12.66 9.82 -7.87
N MET A 32 -12.25 8.70 -8.46
CA MET A 32 -11.69 7.57 -7.71
C MET A 32 -10.32 7.93 -7.15
N LYS A 33 -9.47 8.56 -7.97
CA LYS A 33 -8.17 9.08 -7.53
C LYS A 33 -8.32 10.08 -6.40
N MET A 34 -9.30 10.98 -6.48
CA MET A 34 -9.62 11.92 -5.41
C MET A 34 -9.99 11.19 -4.10
N ILE A 35 -10.83 10.16 -4.17
CA ILE A 35 -11.21 9.34 -3.01
C ILE A 35 -9.97 8.66 -2.39
N GLN A 36 -9.07 8.13 -3.21
CA GLN A 36 -7.84 7.47 -2.75
C GLN A 36 -6.86 8.45 -2.11
N LEU A 37 -6.71 9.65 -2.66
CA LEU A 37 -5.89 10.71 -2.04
C LEU A 37 -6.45 11.09 -0.66
N LEU A 38 -7.77 11.26 -0.55
CA LEU A 38 -8.42 11.55 0.74
C LEU A 38 -8.25 10.40 1.74
N ALA A 39 -8.36 9.15 1.28
CA ALA A 39 -8.10 7.96 2.09
C ALA A 39 -6.64 7.92 2.60
N GLY A 40 -5.69 8.34 1.78
CA GLY A 40 -4.30 8.54 2.21
C GLY A 40 -4.15 9.61 3.27
N ILE A 41 -4.75 10.80 3.05
CA ILE A 41 -4.66 11.92 4.00
C ILE A 41 -5.25 11.54 5.36
N ILE A 42 -6.43 10.91 5.38
CA ILE A 42 -7.08 10.53 6.63
C ILE A 42 -6.28 9.46 7.36
N THR A 43 -5.73 8.47 6.64
CA THR A 43 -4.90 7.42 7.22
C THR A 43 -3.66 8.01 7.87
N GLU A 44 -2.92 8.89 7.17
CA GLU A 44 -1.75 9.54 7.74
C GLU A 44 -2.09 10.40 8.96
N THR A 45 -3.22 11.09 8.92
CA THR A 45 -3.67 11.91 10.05
C THR A 45 -4.01 11.06 11.26
N LEU A 46 -4.64 9.90 11.05
CA LEU A 46 -5.01 8.97 12.12
C LEU A 46 -3.78 8.30 12.75
N LEU A 47 -2.74 8.04 11.97
CA LEU A 47 -1.45 7.51 12.46
C LEU A 47 -0.68 8.50 13.37
N LEU A 48 -1.16 9.75 13.54
CA LEU A 48 -0.64 10.69 14.55
C LEU A 48 -1.15 10.40 15.97
N PHE A 49 -2.16 9.53 16.11
CA PHE A 49 -2.76 9.18 17.39
C PHE A 49 -2.36 7.76 17.81
N ASP A 50 -2.51 7.44 19.10
CA ASP A 50 -2.11 6.15 19.67
C ASP A 50 -3.01 4.99 19.21
N GLU A 51 -4.31 5.25 19.03
CA GLU A 51 -5.34 4.27 18.66
C GLU A 51 -5.98 4.66 17.31
N PRO A 52 -5.28 4.40 16.17
CA PRO A 52 -5.72 4.85 14.84
C PRO A 52 -6.98 4.13 14.34
N ASP A 53 -7.26 2.92 14.82
CA ASP A 53 -8.45 2.13 14.52
C ASP A 53 -9.70 2.69 15.19
N GLU A 54 -9.64 3.04 16.48
CA GLU A 54 -10.74 3.72 17.17
C GLU A 54 -11.02 5.10 16.52
N GLY A 55 -9.95 5.83 16.16
CA GLY A 55 -10.07 7.09 15.44
C GLY A 55 -10.71 6.94 14.06
N LEU A 56 -10.49 5.81 13.39
CA LEU A 56 -11.09 5.51 12.08
C LEU A 56 -12.60 5.28 12.19
N GLU A 57 -13.05 4.49 13.17
CA GLU A 57 -14.48 4.28 13.45
C GLU A 57 -15.19 5.60 13.77
N ALA A 58 -14.61 6.40 14.68
CA ALA A 58 -15.14 7.71 15.05
C ALA A 58 -15.21 8.68 13.85
N THR A 59 -14.23 8.60 12.93
CA THR A 59 -14.23 9.37 11.68
C THR A 59 -15.42 9.00 10.80
N TYR A 60 -15.71 7.72 10.66
CA TYR A 60 -16.84 7.25 9.86
C TYR A 60 -18.18 7.64 10.46
N ASP A 61 -18.36 7.46 11.77
CA ASP A 61 -19.58 7.89 12.47
C ASP A 61 -19.82 9.39 12.30
N LYS A 62 -18.76 10.18 12.43
CA LYS A 62 -18.83 11.63 12.23
C LYS A 62 -19.17 12.00 10.79
N LEU A 63 -18.56 11.35 9.80
CA LEU A 63 -18.88 11.58 8.39
C LEU A 63 -20.30 11.15 8.06
N ALA A 64 -20.80 10.04 8.61
CA ALA A 64 -22.18 9.59 8.43
C ALA A 64 -23.18 10.64 8.96
N LEU A 65 -22.90 11.23 10.13
CA LEU A 65 -23.69 12.32 10.70
C LEU A 65 -23.64 13.59 9.84
N LEU A 66 -22.45 14.02 9.41
CA LEU A 66 -22.28 15.22 8.59
C LEU A 66 -22.92 15.06 7.21
N LEU A 67 -22.79 13.88 6.61
CA LEU A 67 -23.37 13.56 5.31
C LEU A 67 -24.86 13.22 5.43
N GLU A 68 -25.42 13.04 6.62
CA GLU A 68 -26.80 12.55 6.81
C GLU A 68 -27.09 11.30 5.96
N CYS A 69 -26.13 10.36 5.89
CA CYS A 69 -26.30 9.10 5.17
C CYS A 69 -25.39 7.99 5.69
N GLU A 70 -25.87 6.76 5.55
CA GLU A 70 -25.08 5.55 5.74
C GLU A 70 -24.32 5.17 4.45
N PRO A 71 -23.17 4.50 4.55
CA PRO A 71 -22.48 3.96 3.38
C PRO A 71 -23.35 2.91 2.69
N TYR A 72 -23.24 2.82 1.36
CA TYR A 72 -23.98 1.83 0.57
C TYR A 72 -23.76 0.40 1.09
N PRO A 73 -24.83 -0.37 1.36
CA PRO A 73 -24.72 -1.66 2.04
C PRO A 73 -24.30 -2.80 1.11
N GLY A 74 -23.78 -3.86 1.69
CA GLY A 74 -23.48 -5.11 1.00
C GLY A 74 -22.09 -5.17 0.34
N PRO A 75 -21.81 -6.26 -0.40
CA PRO A 75 -20.50 -6.48 -1.00
C PRO A 75 -20.22 -5.48 -2.12
N ILE A 76 -18.98 -5.01 -2.18
CA ILE A 76 -18.51 -4.15 -3.28
C ILE A 76 -18.32 -5.01 -4.53
N ALA A 77 -18.76 -4.50 -5.69
CA ALA A 77 -18.57 -5.17 -6.95
C ALA A 77 -17.08 -5.30 -7.28
N VAL A 78 -16.66 -6.43 -7.85
CA VAL A 78 -15.25 -6.75 -8.15
C VAL A 78 -14.54 -5.67 -8.99
N LYS A 79 -15.28 -4.92 -9.80
CA LYS A 79 -14.76 -3.86 -10.68
C LYS A 79 -14.97 -2.43 -10.14
N ALA A 80 -15.56 -2.28 -8.96
CA ALA A 80 -15.83 -0.96 -8.39
C ALA A 80 -14.57 -0.30 -7.82
N LEU A 81 -13.53 -1.09 -7.53
CA LEU A 81 -12.26 -0.60 -7.02
C LEU A 81 -11.14 -0.89 -8.03
N PRO A 82 -10.13 -0.02 -8.11
CA PRO A 82 -8.94 -0.31 -8.88
C PRO A 82 -8.10 -1.40 -8.19
N PRO A 83 -7.11 -1.98 -8.89
CA PRO A 83 -6.20 -2.97 -8.29
C PRO A 83 -5.48 -2.44 -7.04
N SER A 84 -5.15 -3.34 -6.12
CA SER A 84 -4.54 -3.02 -4.82
C SER A 84 -3.29 -2.15 -4.92
N TYR A 85 -2.41 -2.41 -5.90
CA TYR A 85 -1.20 -1.62 -6.14
C TYR A 85 -1.48 -0.19 -6.60
N VAL A 86 -2.63 0.06 -7.25
CA VAL A 86 -3.08 1.42 -7.60
C VAL A 86 -3.64 2.11 -6.36
N ILE A 87 -4.40 1.39 -5.52
CA ILE A 87 -4.88 1.93 -4.24
C ILE A 87 -3.72 2.35 -3.37
N ASP A 88 -2.73 1.48 -3.19
CA ASP A 88 -1.51 1.80 -2.45
C ASP A 88 -0.82 3.04 -3.02
N TYR A 89 -0.51 3.04 -4.32
CA TYR A 89 0.16 4.17 -4.97
C TYR A 89 -0.54 5.52 -4.73
N GLU A 90 -1.85 5.59 -4.97
CA GLU A 90 -2.61 6.84 -4.85
C GLU A 90 -2.81 7.26 -3.39
N THR A 91 -3.04 6.30 -2.49
CA THR A 91 -3.15 6.61 -1.05
C THR A 91 -1.81 7.08 -0.49
N GLU A 92 -0.66 6.56 -0.94
CA GLU A 92 0.66 7.08 -0.58
C GLU A 92 0.88 8.53 -1.02
N GLN A 93 0.39 8.92 -2.20
CA GLN A 93 0.41 10.34 -2.61
C GLN A 93 -0.42 11.19 -1.63
N GLY A 94 -1.59 10.70 -1.23
CA GLY A 94 -2.44 11.34 -0.22
C GLY A 94 -1.73 11.51 1.12
N ARG A 95 -1.06 10.46 1.61
CA ARG A 95 -0.26 10.52 2.84
C ARG A 95 0.89 11.53 2.74
N GLY A 96 1.56 11.59 1.60
CA GLY A 96 2.59 12.60 1.31
C GLY A 96 2.04 14.03 1.39
N ILE A 97 0.86 14.26 0.80
CA ILE A 97 0.15 15.55 0.90
C ILE A 97 -0.15 15.89 2.36
N ALA A 98 -0.64 14.93 3.16
CA ALA A 98 -0.92 15.17 4.58
C ALA A 98 0.32 15.58 5.37
N LYS A 99 1.46 14.92 5.16
CA LYS A 99 2.74 15.29 5.80
C LYS A 99 3.13 16.72 5.47
N CYS A 100 3.14 17.09 4.19
CA CYS A 100 3.48 18.45 3.76
C CYS A 100 2.52 19.50 4.35
N LEU A 101 1.22 19.22 4.35
CA LEU A 101 0.23 20.13 4.93
C LEU A 101 0.42 20.26 6.45
N PHE A 102 0.68 19.15 7.13
CA PHE A 102 0.82 19.13 8.58
C PHE A 102 2.09 19.87 9.05
N GLU A 103 3.18 19.84 8.28
CA GLU A 103 4.39 20.64 8.56
C GLU A 103 4.11 22.14 8.68
N ASP A 104 3.21 22.67 7.85
CA ASP A 104 2.79 24.06 7.87
C ASP A 104 1.66 24.34 8.87
N TRP A 105 1.07 23.31 9.48
CA TRP A 105 -0.06 23.45 10.39
C TRP A 105 0.38 23.90 11.78
N LEU A 106 -0.23 24.99 12.27
CA LEU A 106 0.17 25.64 13.52
C LEU A 106 -0.68 25.24 14.75
N ASP A 107 -1.84 24.59 14.53
CA ASP A 107 -2.68 24.08 15.62
C ASP A 107 -2.32 22.61 15.95
N CYS A 108 -3.09 21.96 16.82
CA CYS A 108 -2.86 20.55 17.17
C CYS A 108 -3.39 19.56 16.11
N ALA A 109 -2.95 18.30 16.22
CA ALA A 109 -3.37 17.19 15.35
C ALA A 109 -4.90 16.98 15.31
N TYR A 110 -5.59 17.12 16.44
CA TYR A 110 -7.05 17.07 16.49
C TYR A 110 -7.70 18.14 15.59
N ALA A 111 -7.21 19.38 15.65
CA ALA A 111 -7.74 20.47 14.83
C ALA A 111 -7.45 20.27 13.33
N PHE A 112 -6.33 19.63 12.99
CA PHE A 112 -6.01 19.24 11.62
C PHE A 112 -6.96 18.15 11.12
N HIS A 113 -7.15 17.09 11.90
CA HIS A 113 -8.07 16.00 11.57
C HIS A 113 -9.50 16.49 11.32
N GLU A 114 -10.01 17.34 12.22
CA GLU A 114 -11.31 17.98 12.07
C GLU A 114 -11.47 18.73 10.74
N LEU A 115 -10.42 19.46 10.33
CA LEU A 115 -10.41 20.16 9.06
C LEU A 115 -10.45 19.19 7.87
N ILE A 116 -9.68 18.10 7.93
CA ILE A 116 -9.68 17.06 6.88
C ILE A 116 -11.06 16.41 6.76
N VAL A 117 -11.70 16.06 7.87
CA VAL A 117 -13.08 15.51 7.88
C VAL A 117 -14.05 16.47 7.22
N PHE A 118 -13.94 17.77 7.51
CA PHE A 118 -14.76 18.79 6.86
C PHE A 118 -14.49 18.88 5.34
N VAL A 119 -13.22 18.79 4.91
CA VAL A 119 -12.85 18.77 3.48
C VAL A 119 -13.44 17.55 2.78
N ILE A 120 -13.34 16.36 3.37
CA ILE A 120 -13.90 15.11 2.84
C ILE A 120 -15.41 15.25 2.66
N HIS A 121 -16.11 15.72 3.69
CA HIS A 121 -17.56 15.96 3.64
C HIS A 121 -17.95 16.85 2.44
N ASN A 122 -17.29 18.01 2.29
CA ASN A 122 -17.58 18.93 1.20
C ASN A 122 -17.26 18.37 -0.18
N LEU A 123 -16.19 17.57 -0.30
CA LEU A 123 -15.83 16.92 -1.58
C LEU A 123 -16.86 15.86 -1.98
N ILE A 124 -17.35 15.07 -1.03
CA ILE A 124 -18.40 14.09 -1.29
C ILE A 124 -19.68 14.79 -1.77
N LEU A 125 -20.10 15.90 -1.13
CA LEU A 125 -21.25 16.68 -1.59
C LEU A 125 -21.06 17.24 -3.01
N ARG A 126 -19.86 17.68 -3.38
CA ARG A 126 -19.56 18.13 -4.75
C ARG A 126 -19.60 17.00 -5.77
N MET A 127 -19.18 15.79 -5.39
CA MET A 127 -19.32 14.60 -6.26
C MET A 127 -20.79 14.24 -6.46
N GLU A 128 -21.63 14.45 -5.45
CA GLU A 128 -23.09 14.28 -5.54
C GLU A 128 -23.73 15.27 -6.50
N GLU A 129 -23.34 16.54 -6.45
CA GLU A 129 -23.76 17.55 -7.45
C GLU A 129 -23.37 17.16 -8.88
N SER A 130 -22.31 16.36 -9.04
CA SER A 130 -21.82 15.84 -10.31
C SER A 130 -22.48 14.50 -10.72
N GLY A 131 -23.47 14.03 -9.94
CA GLY A 131 -24.30 12.86 -10.24
C GLY A 131 -23.86 11.54 -9.60
N GLN A 132 -22.86 11.53 -8.72
CA GLN A 132 -22.46 10.33 -7.97
C GLN A 132 -23.32 10.18 -6.70
N LEU A 133 -23.80 8.98 -6.35
CA LEU A 133 -24.56 8.83 -5.12
C LEU A 133 -23.64 8.97 -3.92
N ARG A 134 -23.96 9.91 -3.01
CA ARG A 134 -23.18 10.18 -1.80
C ARG A 134 -22.90 8.92 -0.97
N SER A 135 -23.88 8.03 -0.81
CA SER A 135 -23.73 6.75 -0.10
C SER A 135 -22.73 5.80 -0.76
N GLU A 136 -22.64 5.81 -2.10
CA GLU A 136 -21.69 4.99 -2.86
C GLU A 136 -20.29 5.58 -2.76
N THR A 137 -20.14 6.89 -2.92
CA THR A 137 -18.87 7.61 -2.71
C THR A 137 -18.35 7.38 -1.29
N PHE A 138 -19.21 7.48 -0.28
CA PHE A 138 -18.84 7.24 1.10
C PHE A 138 -18.40 5.79 1.33
N ARG A 139 -19.09 4.80 0.74
CA ARG A 139 -18.69 3.39 0.79
C ARG A 139 -17.32 3.16 0.15
N LEU A 140 -17.05 3.76 -1.01
CA LEU A 140 -15.74 3.66 -1.67
C LEU A 140 -14.62 4.31 -0.85
N PHE A 141 -14.90 5.45 -0.22
CA PHE A 141 -13.96 6.13 0.68
C PHE A 141 -13.58 5.26 1.88
N ILE A 142 -14.57 4.70 2.59
CA ILE A 142 -14.33 3.77 3.71
C ILE A 142 -13.44 2.62 3.25
N GLU A 143 -13.76 2.04 2.11
CA GLU A 143 -13.05 0.86 1.64
C GLU A 143 -11.59 1.16 1.23
N CYS A 144 -11.35 2.29 0.54
CA CYS A 144 -9.98 2.71 0.24
C CYS A 144 -9.19 3.05 1.50
N THR A 145 -9.84 3.64 2.50
CA THR A 145 -9.20 4.01 3.77
C THR A 145 -8.85 2.78 4.59
N ASN A 146 -9.77 1.82 4.71
CA ASN A 146 -9.51 0.55 5.39
C ASN A 146 -8.35 -0.21 4.75
N ARG A 147 -8.27 -0.26 3.41
CA ARG A 147 -7.12 -0.88 2.73
C ARG A 147 -5.81 -0.14 2.98
N CYS A 148 -5.83 1.20 2.89
CA CYS A 148 -4.65 2.02 3.17
C CYS A 148 -4.11 1.76 4.58
N MET A 149 -4.99 1.82 5.59
CA MET A 149 -4.66 1.52 6.98
C MET A 149 -4.10 0.10 7.13
N ALA A 150 -4.76 -0.90 6.54
CA ALA A 150 -4.32 -2.28 6.58
C ALA A 150 -2.93 -2.49 5.94
N TYR A 151 -2.62 -1.78 4.85
CA TYR A 151 -1.29 -1.84 4.23
C TYR A 151 -0.20 -1.25 5.13
N GLU A 152 -0.47 -0.14 5.82
CA GLU A 152 0.50 0.47 6.74
C GLU A 152 0.73 -0.36 7.99
N ILE A 153 -0.35 -0.87 8.59
CA ILE A 153 -0.26 -1.82 9.71
C ILE A 153 0.51 -3.05 9.26
N ALA A 154 0.22 -3.62 8.09
CA ALA A 154 0.93 -4.78 7.58
C ALA A 154 2.41 -4.52 7.30
N ALA A 155 2.75 -3.36 6.74
CA ALA A 155 4.14 -3.01 6.47
C ALA A 155 4.98 -3.01 7.75
N GLN A 156 4.42 -2.49 8.85
CA GLN A 156 5.07 -2.45 10.15
C GLN A 156 5.02 -3.80 10.88
N GLU A 157 3.82 -4.27 11.20
CA GLU A 157 3.60 -5.42 12.07
C GLU A 157 4.11 -6.72 11.45
N LEU A 158 3.95 -6.93 10.13
CA LEU A 158 4.45 -8.15 9.51
C LEU A 158 5.99 -8.17 9.49
N CYS A 159 6.62 -7.01 9.31
CA CYS A 159 8.07 -6.87 9.42
C CYS A 159 8.54 -7.20 10.85
N ASP A 160 7.88 -6.65 11.86
CA ASP A 160 8.21 -6.87 13.27
C ASP A 160 7.97 -8.33 13.69
N ILE A 161 6.88 -8.95 13.23
CA ILE A 161 6.61 -10.38 13.42
C ILE A 161 7.72 -11.26 12.80
N VAL A 162 8.23 -10.91 11.61
CA VAL A 162 9.34 -11.63 10.99
C VAL A 162 10.62 -11.46 11.80
N ILE A 163 10.91 -10.26 12.31
CA ILE A 163 12.05 -10.04 13.20
C ILE A 163 11.92 -10.90 14.47
N ASP A 164 10.77 -10.86 15.14
CA ASP A 164 10.60 -11.53 16.43
C ASP A 164 10.53 -13.05 16.30
N LYS A 165 9.73 -13.56 15.36
CA LYS A 165 9.50 -15.00 15.20
C LYS A 165 10.58 -15.63 14.32
N LYS A 166 10.86 -15.08 13.14
CA LYS A 166 11.74 -15.74 12.18
C LYS A 166 13.21 -15.52 12.47
N ILE A 167 13.62 -14.28 12.73
CA ILE A 167 15.02 -14.00 13.09
C ILE A 167 15.27 -14.43 14.55
N GLY A 168 14.43 -13.97 15.48
CA GLY A 168 14.61 -14.18 16.92
C GLY A 168 14.47 -15.63 17.38
N GLN A 169 13.55 -16.42 16.79
CA GLN A 169 13.27 -17.79 17.24
C GLN A 169 13.73 -18.85 16.23
N ASP A 170 13.42 -18.65 14.95
CA ASP A 170 13.75 -19.62 13.88
C ASP A 170 15.16 -19.42 13.29
N SER A 171 15.93 -18.45 13.79
CA SER A 171 17.31 -18.14 13.37
C SER A 171 17.47 -17.80 11.88
N TRP A 172 16.45 -17.19 11.27
CA TRP A 172 16.57 -16.63 9.92
C TRP A 172 17.58 -15.49 9.89
N SER A 173 18.34 -15.43 8.81
CA SER A 173 19.11 -14.25 8.42
C SER A 173 18.21 -13.12 7.90
N LEU A 174 18.75 -11.90 7.84
CA LEU A 174 18.07 -10.79 7.16
C LEU A 174 17.85 -11.09 5.67
N ALA A 175 18.79 -11.79 5.02
CA ALA A 175 18.65 -12.21 3.63
C ALA A 175 17.45 -13.16 3.41
N GLU A 176 17.26 -14.13 4.31
CA GLU A 176 16.10 -15.04 4.29
C GLU A 176 14.81 -14.30 4.59
N SER A 177 14.84 -13.31 5.48
CA SER A 177 13.67 -12.48 5.82
C SER A 177 13.20 -11.63 4.64
N VAL A 178 14.14 -10.95 3.95
CA VAL A 178 13.88 -10.23 2.70
C VAL A 178 13.33 -11.18 1.63
N SER A 179 13.98 -12.32 1.42
CA SER A 179 13.60 -13.29 0.40
C SER A 179 12.24 -13.92 0.68
N GLY A 180 11.95 -14.25 1.94
CA GLY A 180 10.71 -14.87 2.37
C GLY A 180 9.51 -13.96 2.15
N LEU A 181 9.57 -12.71 2.60
CA LEU A 181 8.50 -11.72 2.39
C LEU A 181 8.29 -11.42 0.90
N SER A 182 9.38 -11.25 0.14
CA SER A 182 9.31 -10.98 -1.30
C SER A 182 8.75 -12.16 -2.09
N ALA A 183 9.17 -13.39 -1.76
CA ALA A 183 8.63 -14.61 -2.34
C ALA A 183 7.15 -14.79 -2.02
N PHE A 184 6.74 -14.54 -0.77
CA PHE A 184 5.35 -14.64 -0.36
C PHE A 184 4.46 -13.63 -1.12
N ALA A 185 4.94 -12.39 -1.28
CA ALA A 185 4.27 -11.41 -2.13
C ALA A 185 4.10 -11.91 -3.59
N GLY A 186 5.16 -12.50 -4.17
CA GLY A 186 5.11 -13.10 -5.51
C GLY A 186 4.11 -14.26 -5.62
N ARG A 187 4.02 -15.11 -4.59
CA ARG A 187 3.03 -16.21 -4.51
C ARG A 187 1.60 -15.67 -4.43
N CYS A 188 1.32 -14.74 -3.52
CA CYS A 188 0.01 -14.12 -3.38
C CYS A 188 -0.42 -13.46 -4.69
N LEU A 189 0.49 -12.75 -5.36
CA LEU A 189 0.22 -12.15 -6.66
C LEU A 189 -0.12 -13.21 -7.72
N ALA A 190 0.67 -14.28 -7.84
CA ALA A 190 0.41 -15.35 -8.81
C ALA A 190 -0.97 -15.99 -8.58
N LEU A 191 -1.29 -16.33 -7.32
CA LEU A 191 -2.57 -16.95 -6.95
C LEU A 191 -3.76 -15.99 -7.04
N SER A 192 -3.53 -14.68 -7.02
CA SER A 192 -4.60 -13.68 -7.21
C SER A 192 -5.12 -13.61 -8.65
N GLN A 193 -4.40 -14.21 -9.61
CA GLN A 193 -4.73 -14.13 -11.03
C GLN A 193 -5.47 -15.39 -11.49
N ASN A 194 -6.62 -15.21 -12.14
CA ASN A 194 -7.36 -16.32 -12.77
C ASN A 194 -6.61 -16.97 -13.94
N ALA A 195 -5.69 -16.23 -14.57
CA ALA A 195 -4.75 -16.73 -15.56
C ALA A 195 -3.47 -15.91 -15.42
N CYS A 196 -2.40 -16.55 -14.97
CA CYS A 196 -1.11 -15.89 -14.84
C CYS A 196 -0.58 -15.42 -16.19
N GLU A 197 -0.13 -14.18 -16.24
CA GLU A 197 0.68 -13.69 -17.35
C GLU A 197 2.07 -14.34 -17.29
N LEU A 198 2.35 -15.21 -18.26
CA LEU A 198 3.67 -15.81 -18.44
C LEU A 198 4.64 -14.78 -19.02
N PHE A 199 5.91 -14.88 -18.64
CA PHE A 199 6.97 -13.97 -19.07
C PHE A 199 7.14 -13.98 -20.59
N SER A 200 6.87 -12.84 -21.24
CA SER A 200 7.34 -12.53 -22.59
C SER A 200 8.70 -11.84 -22.47
N MET A 201 9.78 -12.61 -22.58
CA MET A 201 11.15 -12.09 -22.50
C MET A 201 11.37 -10.88 -23.42
N PRO A 202 12.02 -9.78 -22.95
CA PRO A 202 12.69 -9.58 -21.66
C PRO A 202 11.84 -8.85 -20.60
N MET A 203 10.53 -8.69 -20.79
CA MET A 203 9.71 -7.85 -19.91
C MET A 203 9.09 -8.65 -18.76
N LEU A 204 9.08 -8.05 -17.57
CA LEU A 204 8.27 -8.54 -16.45
C LEU A 204 6.79 -8.39 -16.80
N PRO A 205 5.92 -9.32 -16.37
CA PRO A 205 4.48 -9.09 -16.40
C PRO A 205 4.10 -7.81 -15.67
N ASP A 206 3.15 -7.04 -16.22
CA ASP A 206 2.84 -5.69 -15.75
C ASP A 206 2.48 -5.67 -14.26
N LYS A 207 1.65 -6.62 -13.81
CA LYS A 207 1.24 -6.69 -12.39
C LYS A 207 2.39 -7.05 -11.45
N LEU A 208 3.33 -7.87 -11.89
CA LEU A 208 4.53 -8.20 -11.11
C LEU A 208 5.40 -6.96 -10.95
N ASP A 209 5.58 -6.22 -12.03
CA ASP A 209 6.33 -4.96 -12.01
C ASP A 209 5.69 -3.92 -11.08
N GLN A 210 4.36 -3.81 -11.06
CA GLN A 210 3.65 -2.90 -10.15
C GLN A 210 3.81 -3.28 -8.67
N VAL A 211 3.74 -4.57 -8.32
CA VAL A 211 3.95 -5.01 -6.92
C VAL A 211 5.42 -4.88 -6.51
N ALA A 212 6.36 -5.14 -7.42
CA ALA A 212 7.77 -4.86 -7.18
C ALA A 212 8.03 -3.35 -6.97
N TYR A 213 7.29 -2.50 -7.68
CA TYR A 213 7.35 -1.05 -7.49
C TYR A 213 6.88 -0.63 -6.10
N VAL A 214 5.81 -1.23 -5.56
CA VAL A 214 5.36 -1.01 -4.16
C VAL A 214 6.49 -1.29 -3.17
N MET A 215 7.12 -2.47 -3.26
CA MET A 215 8.27 -2.84 -2.41
C MET A 215 9.42 -1.83 -2.53
N THR A 216 9.69 -1.38 -3.75
CA THR A 216 10.76 -0.42 -4.06
C THR A 216 10.49 0.94 -3.43
N GLN A 217 9.27 1.46 -3.58
CA GLN A 217 8.90 2.76 -3.01
C GLN A 217 8.99 2.73 -1.49
N GLU A 218 8.55 1.65 -0.87
CA GLU A 218 8.60 1.49 0.58
C GLU A 218 10.05 1.47 1.11
N ALA A 219 10.95 0.74 0.44
CA ALA A 219 12.36 0.74 0.79
C ALA A 219 13.01 2.13 0.62
N ILE A 220 12.70 2.83 -0.47
CA ILE A 220 13.23 4.18 -0.75
C ILE A 220 12.74 5.19 0.30
N ARG A 221 11.47 5.11 0.69
CA ARG A 221 10.86 5.94 1.74
C ARG A 221 11.62 5.83 3.06
N LEU A 222 12.22 4.68 3.33
CA LEU A 222 12.99 4.37 4.53
C LEU A 222 14.51 4.58 4.36
N GLY A 223 14.95 5.22 3.28
CA GLY A 223 16.32 5.67 3.10
C GLY A 223 17.21 4.75 2.24
N ILE A 224 16.66 3.70 1.62
CA ILE A 224 17.41 2.94 0.61
C ILE A 224 17.61 3.82 -0.64
N PRO A 225 18.84 3.96 -1.17
CA PRO A 225 19.07 4.78 -2.35
C PRO A 225 18.24 4.31 -3.54
N ALA A 226 17.56 5.22 -4.25
CA ALA A 226 16.75 4.86 -5.42
C ALA A 226 17.56 4.08 -6.49
N GLY A 227 18.83 4.47 -6.70
CA GLY A 227 19.83 3.70 -7.45
C GLY A 227 19.44 3.32 -8.89
N THR A 228 20.11 2.31 -9.45
CA THR A 228 19.77 1.69 -10.74
C THR A 228 18.41 0.99 -10.67
N ASP A 229 17.71 0.90 -11.82
CA ASP A 229 16.43 0.19 -11.96
C ASP A 229 16.55 -1.20 -11.30
N TRP A 230 15.63 -1.51 -10.38
CA TRP A 230 15.68 -2.71 -9.54
C TRP A 230 15.54 -4.00 -10.34
N ARG A 231 15.16 -3.88 -11.62
CA ARG A 231 15.23 -4.95 -12.62
C ARG A 231 16.69 -5.32 -12.99
N PHE A 232 17.66 -4.42 -12.78
CA PHE A 232 19.09 -4.72 -12.96
C PHE A 232 19.60 -5.60 -11.82
N GLY A 233 19.88 -6.86 -12.13
CA GLY A 233 20.43 -7.83 -11.17
C GLY A 233 19.69 -9.16 -11.14
N LEU A 234 18.56 -9.28 -11.84
CA LEU A 234 17.98 -10.59 -12.12
C LEU A 234 19.02 -11.41 -12.89
N ALA A 235 19.29 -12.64 -12.43
CA ALA A 235 20.19 -13.54 -13.10
C ALA A 235 19.75 -13.68 -14.57
N ALA A 236 20.71 -13.73 -15.50
CA ALA A 236 20.43 -14.24 -16.83
C ALA A 236 19.70 -15.58 -16.65
N ASN A 237 18.68 -15.88 -17.47
CA ASN A 237 17.81 -17.07 -17.37
C ASN A 237 18.54 -18.42 -17.54
N ASP A 238 19.83 -18.48 -17.22
CA ASP A 238 20.75 -19.58 -17.34
C ASP A 238 20.61 -20.57 -16.17
N HIS A 239 19.85 -20.23 -15.13
CA HIS A 239 19.48 -21.13 -14.03
C HIS A 239 17.99 -21.48 -14.05
N GLY A 240 17.65 -22.69 -13.61
CA GLY A 240 16.25 -23.10 -13.45
C GLY A 240 15.53 -22.23 -12.43
N VAL A 241 14.20 -22.10 -12.56
CA VAL A 241 13.39 -21.34 -11.60
C VAL A 241 13.50 -21.99 -10.23
N ALA A 242 13.94 -21.22 -9.22
CA ALA A 242 14.22 -21.75 -7.89
C ALA A 242 13.45 -20.94 -6.82
N ALA A 243 12.13 -21.08 -6.80
CA ALA A 243 11.30 -20.49 -5.77
C ALA A 243 11.72 -21.00 -4.37
N PRO A 244 11.94 -20.12 -3.38
CA PRO A 244 12.38 -20.51 -2.03
C PRO A 244 11.21 -21.06 -1.20
N TYR A 245 10.68 -22.23 -1.60
CA TYR A 245 9.50 -22.84 -0.98
C TYR A 245 9.64 -23.09 0.52
N GLU A 246 10.85 -23.38 1.01
CA GLU A 246 11.08 -23.55 2.45
C GLU A 246 10.74 -22.27 3.23
N LEU A 247 11.17 -21.11 2.71
CA LEU A 247 10.84 -19.81 3.30
C LEU A 247 9.35 -19.51 3.19
N ILE A 248 8.76 -19.74 2.00
CA ILE A 248 7.32 -19.51 1.76
C ILE A 248 6.48 -20.35 2.73
N ASN A 249 6.73 -21.65 2.81
CA ASN A 249 5.96 -22.58 3.64
C ASN A 249 6.12 -22.30 5.13
N SER A 250 7.30 -21.81 5.54
CA SER A 250 7.56 -21.40 6.92
C SER A 250 6.84 -20.10 7.29
N LEU A 251 6.67 -19.19 6.33
CA LEU A 251 5.99 -17.90 6.54
C LEU A 251 4.46 -18.00 6.39
N ASP A 252 3.95 -18.93 5.59
CA ASP A 252 2.52 -19.09 5.26
C ASP A 252 1.59 -19.12 6.50
N PRO A 253 1.87 -19.88 7.58
CA PRO A 253 1.01 -19.88 8.76
C PRO A 253 0.98 -18.52 9.47
N VAL A 254 2.11 -17.81 9.49
CA VAL A 254 2.26 -16.50 10.13
C VAL A 254 1.48 -15.45 9.36
N CYS A 255 1.65 -15.42 8.03
CA CYS A 255 0.90 -14.51 7.17
C CYS A 255 -0.60 -14.80 7.22
N HIS A 256 -1.02 -16.07 7.20
CA HIS A 256 -2.43 -16.44 7.26
C HIS A 256 -3.11 -16.00 8.56
N GLU A 257 -2.45 -16.23 9.70
CA GLU A 257 -2.93 -15.75 11.01
C GLU A 257 -3.03 -14.21 11.03
N PHE A 258 -1.95 -13.52 10.65
CA PHE A 258 -1.87 -12.06 10.66
C PHE A 258 -2.94 -11.41 9.77
N PHE A 259 -3.06 -11.86 8.51
CA PHE A 259 -4.06 -11.33 7.58
C PHE A 259 -5.49 -11.65 7.99
N GLY A 260 -5.69 -12.77 8.71
CA GLY A 260 -6.98 -13.09 9.33
C GLY A 260 -7.38 -12.07 10.41
N VAL A 261 -6.41 -11.59 11.21
CA VAL A 261 -6.65 -10.58 12.25
C VAL A 261 -7.01 -9.23 11.64
N ILE A 262 -6.22 -8.76 10.67
CA ILE A 262 -6.46 -7.44 10.02
C ILE A 262 -7.52 -7.48 8.91
N GLN A 263 -8.23 -8.61 8.75
CA GLN A 263 -9.29 -8.83 7.75
C GLN A 263 -8.86 -8.60 6.29
N LEU A 264 -7.59 -8.82 5.97
CA LEU A 264 -7.03 -8.62 4.62
C LEU A 264 -7.03 -9.94 3.83
N HIS A 265 -8.21 -10.37 3.40
CA HIS A 265 -8.39 -11.70 2.77
C HIS A 265 -8.04 -11.76 1.28
N GLY A 266 -7.98 -10.61 0.60
CA GLY A 266 -7.71 -10.56 -0.84
C GLY A 266 -6.25 -10.87 -1.16
N LEU A 267 -5.99 -11.86 -2.02
CA LEU A 267 -4.60 -12.26 -2.37
C LEU A 267 -3.80 -11.12 -3.01
N MET A 268 -4.43 -10.23 -3.79
CA MET A 268 -3.76 -9.05 -4.34
C MET A 268 -3.44 -8.03 -3.24
N ASP A 269 -4.33 -7.86 -2.26
CA ASP A 269 -4.10 -6.98 -1.11
C ASP A 269 -2.96 -7.53 -0.24
N GLN A 270 -2.92 -8.85 -0.01
CA GLN A 270 -1.83 -9.53 0.69
C GLN A 270 -0.50 -9.42 -0.07
N ALA A 271 -0.51 -9.49 -1.40
CA ALA A 271 0.70 -9.30 -2.20
C ALA A 271 1.29 -7.89 -2.01
N VAL A 272 0.45 -6.85 -2.03
CA VAL A 272 0.84 -5.47 -1.76
C VAL A 272 1.35 -5.32 -0.33
N ALA A 273 0.62 -5.83 0.66
CA ALA A 273 1.01 -5.77 2.07
C ALA A 273 2.37 -6.46 2.34
N CYS A 274 2.58 -7.66 1.81
CA CYS A 274 3.86 -8.36 1.90
C CYS A 274 4.98 -7.63 1.14
N ALA A 275 4.68 -7.01 -0.01
CA ALA A 275 5.65 -6.21 -0.75
C ALA A 275 6.10 -4.98 0.07
N LYS A 276 5.19 -4.29 0.77
CA LYS A 276 5.58 -3.20 1.69
C LYS A 276 6.41 -3.71 2.86
N ALA A 277 5.98 -4.78 3.52
CA ALA A 277 6.76 -5.40 4.59
C ALA A 277 8.18 -5.83 4.11
N ALA A 278 8.29 -6.36 2.89
CA ALA A 278 9.58 -6.66 2.26
C ALA A 278 10.42 -5.39 2.03
N GLY A 279 9.80 -4.29 1.59
CA GLY A 279 10.45 -2.98 1.44
C GLY A 279 11.00 -2.45 2.77
N ARG A 280 10.25 -2.61 3.87
CA ARG A 280 10.70 -2.26 5.22
C ARG A 280 11.84 -3.15 5.70
N MET A 281 11.73 -4.46 5.49
CA MET A 281 12.81 -5.42 5.82
C MET A 281 14.08 -5.15 5.00
N LEU A 282 13.96 -4.73 3.73
CA LEU A 282 15.08 -4.27 2.92
C LEU A 282 15.75 -3.05 3.52
N ALA A 283 14.99 -2.09 4.05
CA ALA A 283 15.54 -0.93 4.74
C ALA A 283 16.27 -1.33 6.04
N VAL A 284 15.76 -2.32 6.78
CA VAL A 284 16.44 -2.88 7.96
C VAL A 284 17.78 -3.53 7.56
N ALA A 285 17.80 -4.31 6.48
CA ALA A 285 18.99 -5.05 6.05
C ALA A 285 20.05 -4.20 5.35
N ALA A 286 19.61 -3.23 4.55
CA ALA A 286 20.46 -2.50 3.60
C ALA A 286 20.50 -0.99 3.81
N GLY A 287 19.81 -0.47 4.83
CA GLY A 287 19.82 0.95 5.18
C GLY A 287 21.01 1.37 6.05
N GLY A 288 21.21 2.68 6.16
CA GLY A 288 22.21 3.28 7.04
C GLY A 288 23.62 3.35 6.46
N GLU A 289 24.57 3.84 7.28
CA GLU A 289 25.97 4.04 6.88
C GLU A 289 26.77 2.73 6.81
N ALA A 290 26.35 1.70 7.54
CA ALA A 290 26.99 0.40 7.62
C ALA A 290 25.93 -0.72 7.49
N PRO A 291 25.41 -0.95 6.27
CA PRO A 291 24.40 -1.97 6.05
C PRO A 291 24.93 -3.38 6.31
N GLU A 292 24.07 -4.29 6.77
CA GLU A 292 24.43 -5.71 6.90
C GLU A 292 24.54 -6.37 5.51
N ILE A 293 23.65 -5.97 4.59
CA ILE A 293 23.65 -6.39 3.19
C ILE A 293 23.67 -5.14 2.32
N GLU A 294 24.67 -4.99 1.46
CA GLU A 294 24.74 -3.87 0.53
C GLU A 294 23.45 -3.76 -0.32
N PRO A 295 22.89 -2.56 -0.55
CA PRO A 295 21.68 -2.38 -1.36
C PRO A 295 21.77 -3.01 -2.75
N VAL A 296 22.96 -3.03 -3.36
CA VAL A 296 23.19 -3.64 -4.68
C VAL A 296 23.05 -5.17 -4.67
N ILE A 297 23.05 -5.80 -3.49
CA ILE A 297 22.85 -7.24 -3.28
C ILE A 297 21.43 -7.52 -2.77
N ALA A 298 20.95 -6.75 -1.81
CA ALA A 298 19.65 -6.97 -1.18
C ALA A 298 18.48 -6.80 -2.17
N LYS A 299 18.56 -5.81 -3.07
CA LYS A 299 17.49 -5.55 -4.06
C LYS A 299 17.37 -6.68 -5.09
N PRO A 300 18.44 -7.15 -5.77
CA PRO A 300 18.34 -8.31 -6.64
C PRO A 300 17.88 -9.57 -5.93
N LEU A 301 18.26 -9.77 -4.67
CA LEU A 301 17.80 -10.91 -3.86
C LEU A 301 16.27 -10.90 -3.70
N ALA A 302 15.70 -9.77 -3.27
CA ALA A 302 14.25 -9.60 -3.14
C ALA A 302 13.53 -9.82 -4.48
N MET A 303 14.05 -9.20 -5.54
CA MET A 303 13.47 -9.31 -6.89
C MET A 303 13.54 -10.74 -7.44
N ALA A 304 14.64 -11.45 -7.26
CA ALA A 304 14.78 -12.84 -7.69
C ALA A 304 13.77 -13.73 -6.94
N ALA A 305 13.68 -13.60 -5.62
CA ALA A 305 12.75 -14.38 -4.80
C ALA A 305 11.28 -14.16 -5.21
N MET A 306 10.87 -12.91 -5.44
CA MET A 306 9.52 -12.58 -5.91
C MET A 306 9.25 -13.12 -7.32
N THR A 307 10.18 -12.89 -8.25
CA THR A 307 10.05 -13.25 -9.67
C THR A 307 10.02 -14.76 -9.87
N ASP A 308 10.95 -15.48 -9.25
CA ASP A 308 11.03 -16.94 -9.37
C ASP A 308 9.84 -17.63 -8.73
N THR A 309 9.34 -17.10 -7.60
CA THR A 309 8.12 -17.62 -6.98
C THR A 309 6.92 -17.39 -7.88
N TYR A 310 6.72 -16.17 -8.37
CA TYR A 310 5.62 -15.85 -9.28
C TYR A 310 5.66 -16.79 -10.50
N LYS A 311 6.82 -16.90 -11.17
CA LYS A 311 7.02 -17.76 -12.33
C LYS A 311 6.72 -19.23 -12.05
N THR A 312 7.18 -19.75 -10.91
CA THR A 312 6.99 -21.16 -10.55
C THR A 312 5.51 -21.47 -10.30
N VAL A 313 4.84 -20.65 -9.48
CA VAL A 313 3.42 -20.83 -9.16
C VAL A 313 2.57 -20.71 -10.41
N CYS A 314 2.80 -19.69 -11.24
CA CYS A 314 2.10 -19.53 -12.51
C CYS A 314 2.28 -20.72 -13.46
N THR A 315 3.47 -21.33 -13.49
CA THR A 315 3.74 -22.52 -14.30
C THR A 315 3.01 -23.75 -13.76
N GLN A 316 2.94 -23.91 -12.43
CA GLN A 316 2.21 -25.00 -11.78
C GLN A 316 0.70 -24.91 -12.03
N GLU A 317 0.12 -23.73 -11.88
CA GLU A 317 -1.32 -23.50 -12.15
C GLU A 317 -1.68 -23.70 -13.63
N ALA A 318 -0.79 -23.30 -14.55
CA ALA A 318 -0.98 -23.54 -15.98
C ALA A 318 -1.01 -25.04 -16.32
N ILE A 319 -0.18 -25.86 -15.66
CA ILE A 319 -0.17 -27.32 -15.82
C ILE A 319 -1.46 -27.94 -15.28
N LEU A 320 -1.99 -27.45 -14.16
CA LEU A 320 -3.22 -27.97 -13.54
C LEU A 320 -4.49 -27.62 -14.34
N SER A 321 -4.42 -26.58 -15.17
CA SER A 321 -5.54 -26.10 -16.00
C SER A 321 -5.64 -26.77 -17.37
N CYS A 322 -4.72 -27.69 -17.70
CA CYS A 322 -4.67 -28.45 -18.97
C CYS A 322 -5.13 -29.90 -18.77
#